data_AF-A0A7W2FZR7-F1
#
_entry.id   AF-A0A7W2FZR7-F1
#
_cell.length_a   1.000
_cell.length_b   1.000
_cell.length_c   1.000
_cell.angle_alpha   90.00
_cell.angle_beta   90.00
_cell.angle_gamma   90.00
#
_symmetry.space_group_name_H-M   'P 1'
#
loop_
_entity.id
_entity.type
_entity.pdbx_description
1 polymer ?
#
loop_
_entity_poly.entity_id
_entity_poly.type
_entity_poly.pdbx_seq_one_letter_code
_entity_poly.pdbx_strand_id
1 'polypeptide(L)'
;MKQIMTFLVITFISYATCAQSVIVNADGTHSTVIDNGTTKTIVNADGTHSTVIDNGTTKTIVNADGTHSTVIDNGTTMTIVNPNGTHSTVKKKKKKNHR
;
A
#
# COMPACT_ATOMS: atom_id res chain seq x y z
N MET A 1 -45.15 4.34 35.77
CA MET A 1 -44.10 5.29 35.32
C MET A 1 -42.75 4.69 35.68
N LYS A 2 -41.95 4.30 34.68
CA LYS A 2 -40.55 3.92 34.84
C LYS A 2 -39.82 4.37 33.57
N GLN A 3 -39.34 5.61 33.62
CA GLN A 3 -38.39 6.17 32.65
C GLN A 3 -36.97 5.69 33.00
N ILE A 4 -36.05 5.90 32.06
CA ILE A 4 -34.57 5.73 32.13
C ILE A 4 -34.11 4.40 31.53
N MET A 5 -33.22 4.31 30.52
CA MET A 5 -32.52 5.26 29.66
C MET A 5 -31.71 4.37 28.71
N THR A 6 -32.22 4.07 27.51
CA THR A 6 -31.41 3.34 26.54
C THR A 6 -30.42 4.33 25.94
N PHE A 7 -29.18 4.31 26.44
CA PHE A 7 -28.05 4.98 25.81
C PHE A 7 -27.96 4.51 24.35
N LEU A 8 -28.23 5.41 23.42
CA LEU A 8 -27.84 5.25 22.02
C LEU A 8 -26.31 5.29 21.98
N VAL A 9 -25.66 4.15 22.18
CA VAL A 9 -24.22 4.00 21.92
C VAL A 9 -24.07 4.02 20.40
N ILE A 10 -23.96 5.21 19.81
CA ILE A 10 -23.41 5.37 18.47
C ILE A 10 -21.92 5.08 18.60
N THR A 11 -21.53 3.81 18.54
CA THR A 11 -20.14 3.47 18.30
C THR A 11 -19.82 3.97 16.88
N PHE A 12 -19.18 5.13 16.78
CA PHE A 12 -18.44 5.50 15.58
C PHE A 12 -17.27 4.52 15.48
N ILE A 13 -17.54 3.33 14.95
CA ILE A 13 -16.49 2.47 14.41
C ILE A 13 -15.91 3.29 13.27
N SER A 14 -14.73 3.85 13.48
CA SER A 14 -13.95 4.44 12.42
C SER A 14 -13.65 3.33 11.42
N TYR A 15 -14.46 3.25 10.37
CA TYR A 15 -14.13 2.40 9.23
C TYR A 15 -12.85 2.97 8.64
N ALA A 16 -11.71 2.36 8.96
CA ALA A 16 -10.54 2.50 8.11
C ALA A 16 -11.00 2.04 6.73
N THR A 17 -11.23 2.99 5.83
CA THR A 17 -11.76 2.72 4.50
C THR A 17 -10.71 1.91 3.77
N CYS A 18 -10.88 0.59 3.72
CA CYS A 18 -10.04 -0.27 2.92
C CYS A 18 -10.36 0.03 1.45
N ALA A 19 -9.38 0.56 0.71
CA ALA A 19 -9.53 0.74 -0.72
C ALA A 19 -9.01 -0.51 -1.43
N GLN A 20 -9.78 -1.05 -2.37
CA GLN A 20 -9.35 -2.19 -3.18
C GLN A 20 -9.15 -1.73 -4.63
N SER A 21 -8.06 -2.16 -5.24
CA SER A 21 -7.83 -1.98 -6.68
C SER A 21 -7.38 -3.29 -7.31
N VAL A 22 -7.64 -3.42 -8.61
CA VAL A 22 -7.23 -4.56 -9.41
C VAL A 22 -6.21 -4.07 -10.43
N ILE A 23 -5.09 -4.78 -10.52
CA ILE A 23 -4.07 -4.60 -11.54
C ILE A 23 -4.32 -5.66 -12.61
N VAL A 24 -4.53 -5.21 -13.85
CA VAL A 24 -4.58 -6.10 -15.01
C VAL A 24 -3.17 -6.18 -15.58
N ASN A 25 -2.60 -7.38 -15.56
CA ASN A 25 -1.25 -7.64 -16.06
C ASN A 25 -1.25 -7.73 -17.60
N ALA A 26 -0.08 -7.56 -18.21
CA ALA A 26 0.04 -7.56 -19.67
C ALA A 26 -0.36 -8.92 -20.32
N ASP A 27 -0.27 -10.01 -19.56
CA ASP A 27 -0.70 -11.35 -19.97
C ASP A 27 -2.20 -11.63 -19.72
N GLY A 28 -2.95 -10.63 -19.23
CA GLY A 28 -4.38 -10.73 -18.94
C GLY A 28 -4.70 -11.34 -17.57
N THR A 29 -3.71 -11.76 -16.79
CA THR A 29 -3.92 -12.16 -15.40
C THR A 29 -4.20 -10.94 -14.51
N HIS A 30 -4.69 -11.17 -13.30
CA HIS A 30 -5.10 -10.11 -12.38
C HIS A 30 -4.38 -10.23 -11.05
N SER A 31 -3.91 -9.10 -10.53
CA SER A 31 -3.46 -8.98 -9.14
C SER A 31 -4.40 -8.04 -8.39
N THR A 32 -4.56 -8.24 -7.09
CA THR A 32 -5.42 -7.40 -6.25
C THR A 32 -4.58 -6.65 -5.24
N VAL A 33 -4.79 -5.34 -5.11
CA VAL A 33 -4.20 -4.52 -4.05
C VAL A 33 -5.29 -4.20 -3.04
N ILE A 34 -5.02 -4.54 -1.78
CA ILE A 34 -5.87 -4.25 -0.63
C ILE A 34 -5.12 -3.20 0.20
N ASP A 35 -5.65 -1.98 0.23
CA ASP A 35 -5.06 -0.83 0.89
C ASP A 35 -5.70 -0.58 2.27
N ASN A 36 -4.93 -0.80 3.33
CA ASN A 36 -5.32 -0.60 4.72
C ASN A 36 -4.64 0.65 5.32
N GLY A 37 -4.36 1.66 4.49
CA GLY A 37 -3.72 2.91 4.90
C GLY A 37 -2.19 2.81 4.83
N THR A 38 -1.55 2.55 5.98
CA THR A 38 -0.08 2.41 6.05
C THR A 38 0.41 1.05 5.57
N THR A 39 -0.48 0.06 5.44
CA THR A 39 -0.12 -1.26 4.93
C THR A 39 -0.95 -1.58 3.70
N LYS A 40 -0.33 -2.15 2.67
CA LYS A 40 -1.01 -2.70 1.51
C LYS A 40 -0.63 -4.15 1.33
N THR A 41 -1.61 -5.00 1.03
CA THR A 41 -1.37 -6.38 0.60
C THR A 41 -1.64 -6.48 -0.88
N ILE A 42 -0.68 -7.03 -1.62
CA ILE A 42 -0.81 -7.31 -3.04
C ILE A 42 -0.95 -8.82 -3.16
N VAL A 43 -2.11 -9.31 -3.59
CA VAL A 43 -2.32 -10.71 -3.97
C VAL A 43 -1.99 -10.83 -5.44
N ASN A 44 -0.95 -11.60 -5.75
CA ASN A 44 -0.46 -11.82 -7.10
C ASN A 44 -1.37 -12.80 -7.86
N ALA A 45 -1.29 -12.77 -9.18
CA ALA A 45 -2.06 -13.66 -10.05
C ALA A 45 -1.84 -15.16 -9.77
N ASP A 46 -0.66 -15.54 -9.29
CA ASP A 46 -0.32 -16.91 -8.91
C ASP A 46 -0.78 -17.32 -7.50
N GLY A 47 -1.48 -16.43 -6.79
CA GLY A 47 -1.98 -16.64 -5.43
C GLY A 47 -0.96 -16.35 -4.32
N THR A 48 0.29 -16.05 -4.65
CA THR A 48 1.24 -15.52 -3.66
C THR A 48 0.85 -14.10 -3.25
N HIS A 49 1.47 -13.58 -2.18
CA HIS A 49 1.21 -12.21 -1.77
C HIS A 49 2.49 -11.47 -1.39
N SER A 50 2.45 -10.15 -1.49
CA SER A 50 3.49 -9.26 -1.01
C SER A 50 2.86 -8.16 -0.16
N THR A 51 3.64 -7.60 0.76
CA THR A 51 3.16 -6.56 1.67
C THR A 51 4.00 -5.31 1.52
N VAL A 52 3.35 -4.16 1.37
CA VAL A 52 3.98 -2.84 1.37
C VAL A 52 3.65 -2.16 2.69
N ILE A 53 4.67 -1.80 3.45
CA ILE A 53 4.56 -1.06 4.70
C ILE A 53 5.07 0.35 4.44
N ASP A 54 4.20 1.34 4.60
CA ASP A 54 4.44 2.75 4.32
C ASP A 54 4.71 3.54 5.61
N ASN A 55 5.95 3.97 5.77
CA ASN A 55 6.42 4.80 6.88
C ASN A 55 6.73 6.23 6.41
N GLY A 56 5.99 6.75 5.41
CA GLY A 56 6.14 8.10 4.90
C GLY A 56 7.19 8.18 3.79
N THR A 57 8.39 8.68 4.13
CA THR A 57 9.50 8.78 3.16
C THR A 57 10.14 7.44 2.86
N THR A 58 9.92 6.43 3.72
CA THR A 58 10.44 5.08 3.53
C THR A 58 9.29 4.10 3.39
N LYS A 59 9.42 3.14 2.48
CA LYS A 59 8.51 2.00 2.38
C LYS A 59 9.31 0.70 2.39
N THR A 60 8.81 -0.31 3.08
CA THR A 60 9.35 -1.67 3.03
C THR A 60 8.41 -2.52 2.21
N ILE A 61 8.95 -3.26 1.25
CA ILE A 61 8.22 -4.23 0.44
C ILE A 61 8.71 -5.60 0.88
N VAL A 62 7.84 -6.39 1.49
CA VAL A 62 8.08 -7.81 1.78
C VAL A 62 7.55 -8.60 0.60
N ASN A 63 8.46 -9.29 -0.10
CA ASN A 63 8.15 -10.09 -1.27
C ASN A 63 7.53 -11.43 -0.86
N ALA A 64 6.90 -12.11 -1.81
CA ALA A 64 6.27 -13.41 -1.59
C ALA A 64 7.23 -14.50 -1.08
N ASP A 65 8.50 -14.41 -1.44
CA ASP A 65 9.56 -15.33 -1.00
C ASP A 65 10.15 -14.99 0.38
N GLY A 66 9.62 -13.97 1.06
CA GLY A 66 10.08 -13.49 2.36
C GLY A 66 11.28 -12.54 2.31
N THR A 67 11.87 -12.32 1.14
CA THR A 67 12.88 -11.28 0.97
C THR A 67 12.24 -9.89 1.06
N HIS A 68 13.05 -8.84 1.27
CA HIS A 68 12.52 -7.49 1.34
C HIS A 68 13.35 -6.47 0.56
N SER A 69 12.65 -5.46 0.06
CA SER A 69 13.23 -4.26 -0.55
C SER A 69 12.83 -3.03 0.25
N THR A 70 13.68 -2.00 0.23
CA THR A 70 13.37 -0.71 0.87
C THR A 70 13.36 0.39 -0.17
N VAL A 71 12.26 1.13 -0.24
CA VAL A 71 12.12 2.32 -1.09
C VAL A 71 12.29 3.57 -0.23
N ILE A 72 13.20 4.44 -0.61
CA ILE A 72 13.49 5.71 0.07
C ILE A 72 13.16 6.85 -0.89
N ASP A 73 12.19 7.68 -0.51
CA ASP A 73 11.74 8.83 -1.27
C ASP A 73 12.55 10.09 -0.90
N ASN A 74 13.43 10.51 -1.81
CA ASN A 74 14.24 11.71 -1.69
C ASN A 74 13.61 12.92 -2.42
N GLY A 75 12.28 12.94 -2.54
CA GLY A 75 11.51 14.03 -3.15
C GLY A 75 11.43 13.94 -4.66
N THR A 76 12.55 14.16 -5.37
CA THR A 76 12.60 14.10 -6.85
C THR A 76 13.03 12.74 -7.38
N THR A 77 13.70 11.96 -6.55
CA THR A 77 14.23 10.64 -6.88
C THR A 77 13.84 9.68 -5.78
N MET A 78 13.52 8.44 -6.13
CA MET A 78 13.38 7.33 -5.21
C MET A 78 14.60 6.42 -5.34
N THR A 79 15.15 5.97 -4.23
CA THR A 79 16.18 4.91 -4.20
C THR A 79 15.53 3.62 -3.73
N ILE A 80 15.79 2.53 -4.42
CA ILE A 80 15.31 1.20 -4.06
C ILE A 80 16.52 0.37 -3.67
N VAL A 81 16.57 -0.07 -2.43
CA VAL A 81 17.51 -1.09 -1.95
C VAL A 81 16.87 -2.44 -2.24
N ASN A 82 17.50 -3.20 -3.14
CA ASN A 82 17.03 -4.52 -3.54
C ASN A 82 17.41 -5.56 -2.49
N PRO A 83 16.78 -6.75 -2.48
CA PRO A 83 17.04 -7.75 -1.45
C PRO A 83 18.47 -8.29 -1.46
N ASN A 84 19.15 -8.23 -2.62
CA ASN A 84 20.55 -8.61 -2.78
C ASN A 84 21.55 -7.49 -2.40
N GLY A 85 21.09 -6.39 -1.83
CA GLY A 85 21.91 -5.24 -1.43
C GLY A 85 22.28 -4.28 -2.55
N THR A 86 21.93 -4.57 -3.82
CA THR A 86 22.11 -3.61 -4.91
C THR A 86 21.11 -2.46 -4.82
N HIS A 87 21.36 -1.37 -5.54
CA HIS A 87 20.48 -0.20 -5.54
C HIS A 87 20.04 0.21 -6.94
N SER A 88 18.78 0.61 -7.04
CA SER A 88 18.17 1.19 -8.24
C SER A 88 17.62 2.58 -7.93
N THR A 89 17.60 3.49 -8.90
CA THR A 89 17.03 4.83 -8.73
C THR A 89 15.93 5.12 -9.73
N VAL A 90 14.83 5.70 -9.27
CA VAL A 90 13.70 6.13 -10.11
C VAL A 90 13.54 7.63 -10.00
N LYS A 91 13.72 8.35 -11.12
CA LYS A 91 13.44 9.80 -11.17
C LYS A 91 11.94 10.02 -11.35
N LYS A 92 11.35 10.80 -10.45
CA LYS A 92 9.95 11.21 -10.59
C LYS A 92 9.83 12.22 -11.74
N LYS A 93 8.90 11.98 -12.66
CA LYS A 93 8.60 12.97 -13.71
C LYS A 93 8.00 14.22 -13.05
N LYS A 94 8.55 15.40 -13.36
CA LYS A 94 7.89 16.67 -13.02
C LYS A 94 6.52 16.69 -13.70
N LYS A 95 5.46 16.91 -12.91
CA LYS A 95 4.12 17.13 -13.45
C LYS A 95 4.18 18.41 -14.29
N LYS A 96 4.04 18.27 -15.62
CA LYS A 96 3.91 19.45 -16.50
C LYS A 96 2.50 20.02 -16.27
N ASN A 97 2.42 21.15 -15.59
CA ASN A 97 1.17 21.89 -15.48
C ASN A 97 0.90 22.52 -16.85
N HIS A 98 -0.10 22.03 -17.57
CA HIS A 98 -0.62 22.72 -18.74
C HIS A 98 -1.47 23.88 -18.22
N ARG A 99 -0.87 25.08 -18.24
CA ARG A 99 -1.58 26.35 -18.06
C ARG A 99 -1.85 26.93 -19.43
#